data_AF-A0A948UKA2-F1
#
_entry.id   AF-A0A948UKA2-F1
#
_cell.length_a   1.000
_cell.length_b   1.000
_cell.length_c   1.000
_cell.angle_alpha   90.00
_cell.angle_beta   90.00
_cell.angle_gamma   90.00
#
_symmetry.space_group_name_H-M   'P 1'
#
loop_
_entity.id
_entity.type
_entity.pdbx_description
1 polymer ?
#
loop_
_entity_poly.entity_id
_entity_poly.type
_entity_poly.pdbx_seq_one_letter_code
_entity_poly.pdbx_strand_id
1 'polypeptide(L)'
;KIRNSISRSSLALKYLRVCCHTLKGQYNCNHCFKCIQTKIELLCANALHKARTFDRTITPSLVNKLYYNNKLNFNLFGEEVLNYLKKHDQYPRLQEALTKSLQKSKNPNLLRRFTNFISFLDKKYNHRRLYLSIFGITSNHDRTPLFKLISNLGLIK
;
A
#
# COMPACT_ATOMS: atom_id res chain seq x y z
N LYS A 1 -2.29 -11.00 11.88
CA LYS A 1 -3.55 -10.47 12.48
C LYS A 1 -4.72 -10.43 11.48
N ILE A 2 -4.57 -9.81 10.29
CA ILE A 2 -5.64 -9.77 9.27
C ILE A 2 -6.08 -11.20 8.88
N ARG A 3 -5.14 -12.04 8.40
CA ARG A 3 -5.41 -13.40 7.93
C ARG A 3 -6.03 -14.35 8.97
N ASN A 4 -5.69 -14.21 10.26
CA ASN A 4 -6.09 -15.16 11.31
C ASN A 4 -7.33 -14.70 12.10
N SER A 5 -7.59 -13.40 12.21
CA SER A 5 -8.66 -12.86 13.06
C SER A 5 -9.69 -12.06 12.26
N ILE A 6 -9.26 -11.10 11.44
CA ILE A 6 -10.17 -10.22 10.69
C ILE A 6 -10.91 -10.97 9.60
N SER A 7 -10.25 -11.91 8.92
CA SER A 7 -10.83 -12.75 7.87
C SER A 7 -12.03 -13.59 8.32
N ARG A 8 -12.20 -13.80 9.64
CA ARG A 8 -13.27 -14.61 10.24
C ARG A 8 -14.44 -13.77 10.75
N SER A 9 -14.29 -12.46 10.87
CA SER A 9 -15.35 -11.56 11.36
C SER A 9 -16.12 -10.95 10.20
N SER A 10 -17.39 -11.33 10.05
CA SER A 10 -18.30 -10.77 9.04
C SER A 10 -18.49 -9.27 9.22
N LEU A 11 -18.61 -8.80 10.47
CA LEU A 11 -18.73 -7.38 10.80
C LEU A 11 -17.46 -6.61 10.40
N ALA A 12 -16.28 -7.15 10.70
CA ALA A 12 -15.03 -6.53 10.31
C ALA A 12 -14.92 -6.46 8.78
N LEU A 13 -15.18 -7.56 8.05
CA LEU A 13 -15.13 -7.59 6.59
C LEU A 13 -16.13 -6.65 5.92
N LYS A 14 -17.26 -6.35 6.57
CA LYS A 14 -18.27 -5.40 6.08
C LYS A 14 -17.80 -3.95 6.17
N TYR A 15 -16.99 -3.58 7.16
CA TYR A 15 -16.64 -2.18 7.47
C TYR A 15 -15.13 -1.89 7.56
N LEU A 16 -14.27 -2.84 7.15
CA LEU A 16 -12.82 -2.73 7.31
C LEU A 16 -12.26 -1.47 6.63
N ARG A 17 -11.63 -0.59 7.41
CA ARG A 17 -10.90 0.58 6.94
C ARG A 17 -9.44 0.51 7.37
N VAL A 18 -8.54 0.48 6.40
CA VAL A 18 -7.08 0.48 6.64
C VAL A 18 -6.37 1.63 5.94
N CYS A 19 -7.05 2.25 4.97
CA CYS A 19 -6.47 3.32 4.17
C CYS A 19 -6.19 4.55 5.04
N CYS A 20 -4.99 5.10 4.89
CA CYS A 20 -4.60 6.37 5.48
C CYS A 20 -4.89 7.58 4.57
N HIS A 21 -5.44 7.34 3.39
CA HIS A 21 -5.90 8.43 2.52
C HIS A 21 -7.34 8.76 2.93
N THR A 22 -7.61 10.03 3.22
CA THR A 22 -8.95 10.51 3.52
C THR A 22 -9.70 10.68 2.20
N LEU A 23 -10.35 9.61 1.75
CA LEU A 23 -11.20 9.64 0.56
C LEU A 23 -12.66 9.80 0.97
N LYS A 24 -13.30 10.88 0.50
CA LYS A 24 -14.71 11.13 0.76
C LYS A 24 -15.55 10.02 0.12
N GLY A 25 -16.46 9.43 0.89
CA GLY A 25 -17.37 8.38 0.41
C GLY A 25 -16.73 7.01 0.15
N GLN A 26 -15.43 6.82 0.42
CA GLN A 26 -14.77 5.52 0.25
C GLN A 26 -14.08 5.07 1.54
N TYR A 27 -14.25 3.79 1.90
CA TYR A 27 -13.54 3.20 3.04
C TYR A 27 -12.05 3.02 2.74
N ASN A 28 -11.70 2.53 1.54
CA ASN A 28 -10.32 2.25 1.14
C ASN A 28 -10.05 2.69 -0.30
N CYS A 29 -8.84 3.17 -0.55
CA CYS A 29 -8.43 3.61 -1.89
C CYS A 29 -8.07 2.46 -2.84
N ASN A 30 -7.84 1.25 -2.31
CA ASN A 30 -7.44 0.04 -3.04
C ASN A 30 -6.02 -0.01 -3.64
N HIS A 31 -5.32 1.12 -3.72
CA HIS A 31 -4.02 1.21 -4.40
C HIS A 31 -2.84 1.64 -3.51
N CYS A 32 -3.08 2.08 -2.27
CA CYS A 32 -1.98 2.41 -1.35
C CYS A 32 -1.38 1.14 -0.73
N PHE A 33 -0.17 1.26 -0.17
CA PHE A 33 0.56 0.14 0.45
C PHE A 33 -0.30 -0.62 1.47
N LYS A 34 -0.97 0.08 2.40
CA LYS A 34 -1.85 -0.55 3.41
C LYS A 34 -3.03 -1.29 2.79
N CYS A 35 -3.65 -0.71 1.75
CA CYS A 35 -4.77 -1.33 1.06
C CYS A 35 -4.32 -2.60 0.35
N ILE A 36 -3.27 -2.52 -0.48
CA ILE A 36 -2.78 -3.67 -1.25
C ILE A 36 -2.32 -4.78 -0.31
N GLN A 37 -1.53 -4.46 0.72
CA GLN A 37 -1.08 -5.45 1.71
C GLN A 37 -2.26 -6.14 2.40
N THR A 38 -3.28 -5.39 2.81
CA THR A 38 -4.48 -5.96 3.45
C THR A 38 -5.25 -6.85 2.47
N LYS A 39 -5.38 -6.43 1.21
CA LYS A 39 -6.02 -7.25 0.16
C LYS A 39 -5.28 -8.57 -0.03
N ILE A 40 -3.95 -8.58 -0.06
CA ILE A 40 -3.18 -9.81 -0.21
C ILE A 40 -3.39 -10.73 1.00
N GLU A 41 -3.37 -10.21 2.22
CA GLU A 41 -3.64 -11.01 3.42
C GLU A 41 -5.05 -11.61 3.43
N LEU A 42 -6.05 -10.85 2.97
CA LEU A 42 -7.41 -11.34 2.79
C LEU A 42 -7.51 -12.36 1.66
N LEU A 43 -6.72 -12.21 0.58
CA LEU A 43 -6.65 -13.18 -0.50
C LEU A 43 -6.08 -14.51 0.00
N CYS A 44 -4.96 -14.47 0.75
CA CYS A 44 -4.37 -15.63 1.41
C CYS A 44 -5.35 -16.34 2.36
N ALA A 45 -6.24 -15.58 3.01
CA ALA A 45 -7.28 -16.12 3.89
C ALA A 45 -8.55 -16.61 3.16
N ASN A 46 -8.58 -16.57 1.82
CA ASN A 46 -9.78 -16.77 1.00
C ASN A 46 -10.99 -15.92 1.49
N ALA A 47 -10.72 -14.68 1.91
CA ALA A 47 -11.72 -13.76 2.50
C ALA A 47 -11.86 -12.45 1.71
N LEU A 48 -11.01 -12.18 0.72
CA LEU A 48 -11.07 -10.93 -0.06
C LEU A 48 -12.44 -10.71 -0.71
N HIS A 49 -13.05 -11.77 -1.25
CA HIS A 49 -14.36 -11.70 -1.89
C HIS A 49 -15.49 -11.27 -0.93
N LYS A 50 -15.30 -11.47 0.38
CA LYS A 50 -16.24 -11.11 1.45
C LYS A 50 -16.05 -9.67 1.95
N ALA A 51 -14.89 -9.06 1.70
CA ALA A 51 -14.58 -7.71 2.17
C ALA A 51 -15.21 -6.65 1.26
N ARG A 52 -16.36 -6.08 1.66
CA ARG A 52 -17.14 -5.15 0.83
C ARG A 52 -16.46 -3.79 0.61
N THR A 53 -15.48 -3.47 1.45
CA THR A 53 -14.75 -2.19 1.41
C THR A 53 -13.52 -2.19 0.50
N PHE A 54 -13.27 -3.29 -0.21
CA PHE A 54 -12.21 -3.41 -1.21
C PHE A 54 -12.77 -3.87 -2.56
N ASP A 55 -12.11 -3.49 -3.64
CA ASP A 55 -12.27 -4.21 -4.89
C ASP A 55 -11.67 -5.62 -4.77
N ARG A 56 -12.16 -6.57 -5.57
CA ARG A 56 -11.77 -7.99 -5.51
C ARG A 56 -10.52 -8.31 -6.34
N THR A 57 -9.82 -7.31 -6.85
CA THR A 57 -8.74 -7.47 -7.83
C THR A 57 -7.37 -7.22 -7.20
N ILE A 58 -6.44 -8.16 -7.38
CA ILE A 58 -5.02 -7.93 -7.08
C ILE A 58 -4.23 -8.36 -8.31
N THR A 59 -3.52 -7.42 -8.90
CA THR A 59 -2.70 -7.67 -10.08
C THR A 59 -1.21 -7.65 -9.71
N PRO A 60 -0.37 -8.45 -10.40
CA PRO A 60 1.08 -8.38 -10.26
C PRO A 60 1.63 -6.96 -10.45
N SER A 61 1.04 -6.17 -11.35
CA SER A 61 1.44 -4.77 -11.59
C SER A 61 1.25 -3.89 -10.35
N LEU A 62 0.15 -4.05 -9.61
CA LEU A 62 -0.08 -3.31 -8.36
C LEU A 62 0.93 -3.72 -7.28
N VAL A 63 1.18 -5.02 -7.13
CA VAL A 63 2.15 -5.53 -6.15
C VAL A 63 3.57 -5.09 -6.48
N ASN A 64 3.96 -5.13 -7.75
CA ASN A 64 5.26 -4.67 -8.23
C ASN A 64 5.55 -3.20 -7.97
N LYS A 65 4.52 -2.37 -7.70
CA LYS A 65 4.70 -0.95 -7.38
C LYS A 65 5.01 -0.70 -5.91
N LEU A 66 4.76 -1.66 -5.01
CA LEU A 66 4.97 -1.49 -3.58
C LEU A 66 6.44 -1.22 -3.23
N TYR A 67 6.69 -0.44 -2.17
CA TYR A 67 8.01 -0.29 -1.59
C TYR A 67 7.92 -0.55 -0.10
N TYR A 68 8.64 -1.58 0.34
CA TYR A 68 8.76 -1.94 1.73
C TYR A 68 9.86 -1.10 2.37
N ASN A 69 9.66 -0.70 3.61
CA ASN A 69 10.68 0.01 4.36
C ASN A 69 11.50 -1.02 5.15
N ASN A 70 12.77 -1.21 4.80
CA ASN A 70 13.63 -2.21 5.49
C ASN A 70 14.09 -1.77 6.88
N LYS A 71 13.94 -0.49 7.24
CA LYS A 71 14.27 0.01 8.58
C LYS A 71 13.13 -0.17 9.57
N LEU A 72 11.95 -0.54 9.10
CA LEU A 72 10.76 -0.78 9.90
C LEU A 72 10.28 -2.20 9.66
N ASN A 73 9.45 -2.75 10.55
CA ASN A 73 8.87 -4.09 10.44
C ASN A 73 7.95 -4.30 9.21
N PHE A 74 7.93 -3.40 8.22
CA PHE A 74 7.13 -3.53 7.01
C PHE A 74 7.64 -4.63 6.08
N ASN A 75 8.96 -4.85 6.02
CA ASN A 75 9.55 -5.97 5.27
C ASN A 75 9.07 -7.33 5.78
N LEU A 76 8.99 -7.51 7.11
CA LEU A 76 8.54 -8.76 7.75
C LEU A 76 7.18 -9.18 7.23
N PHE A 77 6.23 -8.26 7.09
CA PHE A 77 4.92 -8.58 6.52
C PHE A 77 4.99 -9.06 5.07
N GLY A 78 5.81 -8.42 4.23
CA GLY A 78 5.96 -8.83 2.83
C GLY A 78 6.59 -10.22 2.72
N GLU A 79 7.58 -10.51 3.56
CA GLU A 79 8.25 -11.81 3.63
C GLU A 79 7.33 -12.90 4.18
N GLU A 80 6.56 -12.63 5.24
CA GLU A 80 5.56 -13.55 5.79
C GLU A 80 4.51 -13.94 4.76
N VAL A 81 4.00 -12.97 4.00
CA VAL A 81 3.02 -13.20 2.94
C VAL A 81 3.65 -14.02 1.81
N LEU A 82 4.86 -13.69 1.37
CA LEU A 82 5.55 -14.44 0.33
C LEU A 82 5.79 -15.90 0.75
N ASN A 83 6.25 -16.11 1.98
CA ASN A 83 6.49 -17.43 2.53
C ASN A 83 5.19 -18.24 2.62
N TYR A 84 4.09 -17.61 3.02
CA TYR A 84 2.77 -18.25 3.03
C TYR A 84 2.35 -18.70 1.63
N LEU A 85 2.42 -17.80 0.64
CA LEU A 85 2.04 -18.12 -0.74
C LEU A 85 2.89 -19.24 -1.33
N LYS A 86 4.20 -19.24 -1.08
CA LYS A 86 5.13 -20.31 -1.49
C LYS A 86 4.78 -21.66 -0.84
N LYS A 87 4.56 -21.65 0.48
CA LYS A 87 4.23 -22.87 1.24
C LYS A 87 2.96 -23.56 0.73
N HIS A 88 2.01 -22.79 0.21
CA HIS A 88 0.74 -23.30 -0.28
C HIS A 88 0.65 -23.41 -1.81
N ASP A 89 1.75 -23.12 -2.53
CA ASP A 89 1.84 -23.10 -3.99
C ASP A 89 0.72 -22.26 -4.66
N GLN A 90 0.43 -21.08 -4.10
CA GLN A 90 -0.68 -20.22 -4.55
C GLN A 90 -0.19 -18.98 -5.29
N TYR A 91 -0.88 -18.64 -6.38
CA TYR A 91 -0.70 -17.41 -7.15
C TYR A 91 0.76 -17.12 -7.59
N PRO A 92 1.38 -17.96 -8.43
CA PRO A 92 2.79 -17.83 -8.82
C PRO A 92 3.18 -16.43 -9.33
N ARG A 93 2.31 -15.79 -10.13
CA ARG A 93 2.55 -14.43 -10.64
C ARG A 93 2.57 -13.36 -9.53
N LEU A 94 1.79 -13.55 -8.45
CA LEU A 94 1.84 -12.65 -7.30
C LEU A 94 3.10 -12.90 -6.46
N GLN A 95 3.53 -14.16 -6.33
CA GLN A 95 4.80 -14.49 -5.66
C GLN A 95 5.99 -13.83 -6.36
N GLU A 96 6.04 -13.90 -7.69
CA GLU A 96 7.07 -13.25 -8.50
C GLU A 96 7.07 -11.73 -8.29
N ALA A 97 5.88 -11.11 -8.37
CA ALA A 97 5.75 -9.67 -8.18
C ALA A 97 6.14 -9.21 -6.76
N LEU A 98 5.77 -9.98 -5.74
CA LEU A 98 6.13 -9.70 -4.36
C LEU A 98 7.63 -9.87 -4.13
N THR A 99 8.25 -10.89 -4.73
CA THR A 99 9.71 -11.10 -4.70
C THR A 99 10.44 -9.91 -5.32
N LYS A 100 10.04 -9.49 -6.53
CA LYS A 100 10.58 -8.31 -7.21
C LYS A 100 10.40 -7.06 -6.35
N SER A 101 9.23 -6.90 -5.74
CA SER A 101 8.93 -5.76 -4.89
C SER A 101 9.78 -5.70 -3.62
N LEU A 102 10.07 -6.85 -3.00
CA LEU A 102 10.96 -6.94 -1.84
C LEU A 102 12.41 -6.65 -2.24
N GLN A 103 12.89 -7.22 -3.34
CA GLN A 103 14.24 -7.00 -3.85
C GLN A 103 14.51 -5.52 -4.18
N LYS A 104 13.62 -4.86 -4.92
CA LYS A 104 13.78 -3.42 -5.23
C LYS A 104 13.67 -2.55 -3.97
N SER A 105 13.01 -3.04 -2.92
CA SER A 105 12.91 -2.32 -1.64
C SER A 105 14.21 -2.39 -0.86
N LYS A 106 14.99 -3.48 -0.99
CA LYS A 106 16.35 -3.60 -0.44
C LYS A 106 17.29 -2.55 -1.00
N ASN A 107 17.22 -2.32 -2.31
CA ASN A 107 18.05 -1.36 -3.02
C ASN A 107 17.21 -0.34 -3.78
N PRO A 108 16.63 0.68 -3.10
CA PRO A 108 15.82 1.69 -3.76
C PRO A 108 16.67 2.52 -4.72
N ASN A 109 16.09 2.87 -5.88
CA ASN A 109 16.72 3.73 -6.87
C ASN A 109 16.94 5.17 -6.34
N LEU A 110 17.73 5.97 -7.05
CA LEU A 110 18.13 7.31 -6.63
C LEU A 110 16.93 8.22 -6.35
N LEU A 111 15.94 8.25 -7.25
CA LEU A 111 14.71 9.02 -7.08
C LEU A 111 13.96 8.63 -5.80
N ARG A 112 13.89 7.33 -5.49
CA ARG A 112 13.27 6.83 -4.26
C ARG A 112 14.06 7.22 -3.01
N ARG A 113 15.40 7.20 -3.08
CA ARG A 113 16.26 7.67 -1.99
C ARG A 113 16.04 9.17 -1.72
N PHE A 114 15.98 9.97 -2.79
CA PHE A 114 15.72 11.41 -2.71
C PHE A 114 14.34 11.69 -2.11
N THR A 115 13.28 11.08 -2.62
CA THR A 115 11.92 11.25 -2.06
C THR A 115 11.81 10.80 -0.60
N ASN A 116 12.52 9.74 -0.19
CA ASN A 116 12.61 9.33 1.21
C ASN A 116 13.33 10.38 2.07
N PHE A 117 14.40 10.99 1.55
CA PHE A 117 15.13 12.06 2.23
C PHE A 117 14.25 13.30 2.41
N ILE A 118 13.56 13.74 1.35
CA ILE A 118 12.58 14.84 1.44
C ILE A 118 11.48 14.51 2.46
N SER A 119 10.94 13.29 2.43
CA SER A 119 9.94 12.85 3.41
C SER A 119 10.47 12.84 4.85
N PHE A 120 11.75 12.51 5.04
CA PHE A 120 12.41 12.57 6.35
C PHE A 120 12.53 14.03 6.83
N LEU A 121 13.00 14.94 5.98
CA LEU A 121 13.10 16.36 6.30
C LEU A 121 11.73 16.96 6.62
N ASP A 122 10.72 16.66 5.80
CA ASP A 122 9.36 17.14 6.02
C ASP A 122 8.78 16.64 7.35
N LYS A 123 9.05 15.38 7.73
CA LYS A 123 8.67 14.86 9.04
C LYS A 123 9.41 15.58 10.17
N LYS A 124 10.72 15.80 10.02
CA LYS A 124 11.60 16.34 11.08
C LYS A 124 11.38 17.83 11.32
N TYR A 125 11.22 18.61 10.25
CA TYR A 125 11.24 20.09 10.32
C TYR A 125 9.91 20.75 9.98
N ASN A 126 9.03 20.05 9.28
CA ASN A 126 7.81 20.66 8.75
C ASN A 126 6.55 19.91 9.20
N HIS A 127 6.66 19.05 10.22
CA HIS A 127 5.54 18.29 10.80
C HIS A 127 4.64 17.60 9.77
N ARG A 128 5.24 17.11 8.68
CA ARG A 128 4.54 16.50 7.53
C ARG A 128 3.63 17.44 6.74
N ARG A 129 3.77 18.77 6.88
CA ARG A 129 2.96 19.75 6.14
C ARG A 129 3.23 19.68 4.64
N LEU A 130 4.44 19.41 4.16
CA LEU A 130 4.68 19.23 2.71
C LEU A 130 4.01 17.94 2.24
N TYR A 131 4.10 16.85 3.01
CA TYR A 131 3.39 15.62 2.71
C TYR A 131 1.87 15.83 2.69
N LEU A 132 1.31 16.64 3.58
CA LEU A 132 -0.10 17.02 3.54
C LEU A 132 -0.41 18.02 2.40
N SER A 133 0.51 18.89 2.03
CA SER A 133 0.34 19.81 0.90
C SER A 133 0.54 19.13 -0.45
N ILE A 134 1.21 17.98 -0.52
CA ILE A 134 1.35 17.15 -1.72
C ILE A 134 0.25 16.08 -1.72
N PHE A 135 0.07 15.34 -0.63
CA PHE A 135 -0.80 14.16 -0.58
C PHE A 135 -2.07 14.35 0.25
N GLY A 136 -2.24 15.47 0.94
CA GLY A 136 -3.48 15.80 1.65
C GLY A 136 -4.56 16.17 0.64
N ILE A 137 -5.69 15.48 0.73
CA ILE A 137 -6.81 15.66 -0.17
C ILE A 137 -7.77 16.63 0.51
N THR A 138 -7.88 17.86 -0.02
CA THR A 138 -9.01 18.74 0.31
C THR A 138 -10.26 18.13 -0.34
N SER A 139 -11.38 18.09 0.38
CA SER A 139 -12.55 17.32 -0.02
C SER A 139 -13.09 17.71 -1.41
N ASN A 140 -13.42 16.67 -2.19
CA ASN A 140 -13.94 16.64 -3.56
C ASN A 140 -12.86 16.63 -4.65
N HIS A 141 -12.49 15.41 -5.07
CA HIS A 141 -11.77 15.05 -6.30
C HIS A 141 -10.40 15.65 -6.64
N ASP A 142 -9.89 16.62 -5.89
CA ASP A 142 -8.62 17.27 -6.24
C ASP A 142 -7.46 16.85 -5.34
N ARG A 143 -6.49 16.18 -5.97
CA ARG A 143 -5.11 16.20 -5.48
C ARG A 143 -4.66 17.67 -5.44
N THR A 144 -3.86 18.05 -4.44
CA THR A 144 -3.45 19.46 -4.31
C THR A 144 -2.81 19.98 -5.60
N PRO A 145 -2.86 21.31 -5.86
CA PRO A 145 -2.20 21.90 -7.03
C PRO A 145 -0.73 21.48 -7.13
N LEU A 146 -0.05 21.38 -5.99
CA LEU A 146 1.33 20.93 -5.91
C LEU A 146 1.49 19.45 -6.32
N PHE A 147 0.56 18.57 -5.93
CA PHE A 147 0.54 17.21 -6.46
C PHE A 147 0.37 17.20 -7.97
N LYS A 148 -0.62 17.93 -8.50
CA LYS A 148 -0.93 17.95 -9.93
C LYS A 148 0.28 18.44 -10.72
N LEU A 149 0.94 19.49 -10.24
CA LEU A 149 2.18 20.03 -10.79
C LEU A 149 3.30 18.98 -10.81
N ILE A 150 3.61 18.38 -9.66
CA ILE A 150 4.70 17.40 -9.53
C ILE A 150 4.40 16.11 -10.32
N SER A 151 3.13 15.71 -10.41
CA SER A 151 2.65 14.60 -11.22
C SER A 151 2.78 14.88 -12.72
N ASN A 152 2.41 16.08 -13.18
CA ASN A 152 2.55 16.49 -14.58
C ASN A 152 4.02 16.60 -15.01
N LEU A 153 4.91 16.96 -14.07
CA LEU A 153 6.36 16.96 -14.27
C LEU A 153 6.97 15.55 -14.21
N GLY A 154 6.18 14.49 -14.01
CA GLY A 154 6.64 13.10 -13.99
C GLY A 154 7.47 12.71 -12.75
N LEU A 155 7.56 13.58 -11.76
CA LEU A 155 8.38 13.38 -10.55
C LEU A 155 7.71 12.42 -9.55
N ILE A 156 6.39 12.28 -9.62
CA ILE A 156 5.60 11.33 -8.84
C ILE A 156 4.63 10.62 -9.81
N LYS A 157 4.58 9.27 -9.74
CA LYS A 157 3.67 8.41 -10.53
C LYS A 157 2.43 8.02 -9.73
#